data_AF-A0A4R5D6V2-F1
#
_entry.id   AF-A0A4R5D6V2-F1
#
_cell.length_a   1.000
_cell.length_b   1.000
_cell.length_c   1.000
_cell.angle_alpha   90.00
_cell.angle_beta   90.00
_cell.angle_gamma   90.00
#
_symmetry.space_group_name_H-M   'P 1'
#
loop_
_entity.id
_entity.type
_entity.pdbx_description
1 polymer ?
#
loop_
_entity_poly.entity_id
_entity_poly.type
_entity_poly.pdbx_seq_one_letter_code
_entity_poly.pdbx_strand_id
1 'polypeptide(L)'
;MKSHKNIKFYSDRSIRLFLGLVLLLVSLQSCNKVKAEDKLDEKKVEKAAVKPISDLSIYNLPSQWTDQNNTDIEMVDLRGKVLVMVMIYTSCKAACPRLVADMRNIEQRIPAKIKDNVKFVLVSIDPSVDTPKRLKSFAIENKMEGDQWVFLRSTEENTREFAAVLAVNYKKISPLDFSHSNIISVFNAEGELAYQQEGLGVNSDETINKITVEAEKLN
;
A
#
# COMPACT_ATOMS: atom_id res chain seq x y z
N MET A 1 12.62 -45.93 56.51
CA MET A 1 13.01 -45.48 57.86
C MET A 1 14.48 -45.12 57.84
N LYS A 2 14.82 -43.96 58.42
CA LYS A 2 16.18 -43.36 58.58
C LYS A 2 16.79 -42.79 57.29
N SER A 3 17.38 -41.59 57.26
CA SER A 3 17.74 -40.67 58.34
C SER A 3 17.95 -39.28 57.76
N HIS A 4 17.36 -38.27 58.40
CA HIS A 4 17.90 -36.92 58.42
C HIS A 4 19.37 -36.93 58.87
N LYS A 5 20.17 -35.98 58.39
CA LYS A 5 21.02 -35.18 59.30
C LYS A 5 21.42 -33.85 58.68
N ASN A 6 21.10 -32.85 59.47
CA ASN A 6 21.28 -31.41 59.30
C ASN A 6 22.75 -30.98 59.46
N ILE A 7 23.08 -29.92 58.71
CA ILE A 7 23.77 -28.68 59.14
C ILE A 7 25.18 -28.83 59.73
N LYS A 8 26.14 -28.14 59.09
CA LYS A 8 27.04 -27.17 59.76
C LYS A 8 27.62 -26.20 58.74
N PHE A 9 27.23 -24.93 58.88
CA PHE A 9 27.86 -23.74 58.30
C PHE A 9 28.91 -23.23 59.30
N TYR A 10 30.12 -22.91 58.85
CA TYR A 10 31.10 -22.02 59.49
C TYR A 10 32.10 -21.59 58.39
N SER A 11 31.98 -20.38 57.84
CA SER A 11 32.71 -19.16 58.24
C SER A 11 34.23 -19.33 58.11
N ASP A 12 34.84 -18.89 57.00
CA ASP A 12 35.30 -17.53 56.67
C ASP A 12 36.71 -17.23 57.23
N ARG A 13 37.67 -16.96 56.32
CA ARG A 13 38.96 -16.27 56.57
C ARG A 13 39.81 -16.15 55.29
N SER A 14 39.54 -15.09 54.54
CA SER A 14 40.51 -14.06 54.11
C SER A 14 42.04 -14.35 54.08
N ILE A 15 42.68 -13.85 53.00
CA ILE A 15 44.08 -13.30 52.87
C ILE A 15 45.17 -14.20 52.24
N ARG A 16 45.69 -13.75 51.07
CA ARG A 16 47.10 -13.68 50.54
C ARG A 16 47.17 -14.03 49.03
N LEU A 17 47.25 -13.06 48.11
CA LEU A 17 48.42 -12.30 47.60
C LEU A 17 49.51 -13.13 46.84
N PHE A 18 49.63 -12.80 45.53
CA PHE A 18 50.85 -12.56 44.72
C PHE A 18 51.64 -13.70 44.00
N LEU A 19 52.12 -13.33 42.79
CA LEU A 19 53.10 -13.95 41.84
C LEU A 19 52.58 -15.10 40.94
N GLY A 20 52.80 -15.15 39.62
CA GLY A 20 53.67 -14.37 38.73
C GLY A 20 53.52 -14.76 37.23
N LEU A 21 53.48 -13.72 36.39
CA LEU A 21 54.03 -13.48 35.04
C LEU A 21 54.58 -14.62 34.11
N VAL A 22 54.14 -14.57 32.83
CA VAL A 22 54.80 -14.85 31.51
C VAL A 22 54.97 -16.27 30.93
N LEU A 23 54.68 -16.33 29.60
CA LEU A 23 55.26 -17.08 28.47
C LEU A 23 54.43 -18.27 27.93
N LEU A 24 53.69 -18.12 26.82
CA LEU A 24 54.08 -18.11 25.39
C LEU A 24 54.06 -19.54 24.76
N LEU A 25 53.36 -19.62 23.62
CA LEU A 25 53.51 -20.58 22.49
C LEU A 25 52.77 -21.94 22.50
N VAL A 26 51.90 -22.04 21.46
CA VAL A 26 51.55 -23.23 20.66
C VAL A 26 50.52 -24.21 21.22
N SER A 27 49.30 -24.07 20.72
CA SER A 27 48.40 -25.15 20.24
C SER A 27 47.07 -24.48 19.92
N LEU A 28 46.48 -24.65 18.72
CA LEU A 28 45.65 -25.79 18.39
C LEU A 28 45.42 -25.81 16.86
N GLN A 29 46.03 -26.78 16.17
CA GLN A 29 45.40 -27.41 15.01
C GLN A 29 44.85 -28.76 15.46
N SER A 30 43.53 -28.84 15.54
CA SER A 30 42.70 -30.05 15.76
C SER A 30 41.25 -29.57 15.76
N CYS A 31 40.26 -30.19 15.13
CA CYS A 31 40.09 -31.55 14.67
C CYS A 31 39.20 -31.59 13.41
N ASN A 32 39.45 -32.60 12.60
CA ASN A 32 38.57 -33.15 11.58
C ASN A 32 37.53 -34.07 12.26
N LYS A 33 36.22 -33.99 11.89
CA LYS A 33 35.25 -35.13 11.90
C LYS A 33 33.84 -34.74 11.39
N VAL A 34 33.61 -35.08 10.12
CA VAL A 34 32.45 -35.76 9.48
C VAL A 34 31.05 -35.73 10.15
N LYS A 35 30.12 -35.13 9.38
CA LYS A 35 28.68 -35.41 9.10
C LYS A 35 27.73 -35.88 10.21
N ALA A 36 26.67 -35.09 10.39
CA ALA A 36 25.31 -35.59 10.48
C ALA A 36 24.38 -34.61 9.75
N GLU A 37 23.60 -35.13 8.80
CA GLU A 37 22.57 -34.43 8.06
C GLU A 37 21.36 -34.23 8.97
N ASP A 38 20.86 -33.00 9.09
CA ASP A 38 19.50 -32.72 9.54
C ASP A 38 18.78 -32.00 8.40
N LYS A 39 17.86 -32.73 7.77
CA LYS A 39 16.93 -32.21 6.77
C LYS A 39 15.80 -31.54 7.52
N LEU A 40 15.78 -30.21 7.50
CA LEU A 40 14.54 -29.46 7.72
C LEU A 40 14.02 -29.02 6.37
N ASP A 41 12.81 -29.51 6.07
CA ASP A 41 11.98 -29.15 4.94
C ASP A 41 11.79 -27.63 4.83
N GLU A 42 12.61 -26.98 4.01
CA GLU A 42 12.24 -25.69 3.43
C GLU A 42 11.17 -25.94 2.37
N LYS A 43 9.92 -25.84 2.82
CA LYS A 43 8.75 -25.68 1.97
C LYS A 43 9.01 -24.50 1.02
N LYS A 44 9.34 -24.84 -0.23
CA LYS A 44 9.48 -23.93 -1.36
C LYS A 44 8.20 -23.11 -1.53
N VAL A 45 8.14 -21.92 -0.92
CA VAL A 45 7.20 -20.89 -1.34
C VAL A 45 7.74 -20.34 -2.64
N GLU A 46 7.23 -20.89 -3.73
CA GLU A 46 7.44 -20.38 -5.08
C GLU A 46 6.76 -18.99 -5.15
N LYS A 47 7.50 -17.94 -4.75
CA LYS A 47 7.15 -16.57 -5.11
C LYS A 47 7.18 -16.51 -6.63
N ALA A 48 6.02 -16.40 -7.25
CA ALA A 48 5.90 -15.99 -8.64
C ALA A 48 6.81 -14.77 -8.86
N ALA A 49 7.67 -14.84 -9.88
CA ALA A 49 8.63 -13.78 -10.17
C ALA A 49 7.89 -12.45 -10.38
N VAL A 50 8.02 -11.53 -9.44
CA VAL A 50 7.45 -10.19 -9.54
C VAL A 50 8.16 -9.49 -10.70
N LYS A 51 7.43 -9.23 -11.79
CA LYS A 51 7.94 -8.47 -12.94
C LYS A 51 8.54 -7.14 -12.44
N PRO A 52 9.67 -6.66 -12.96
CA PRO A 52 10.17 -5.33 -12.59
C PRO A 52 9.11 -4.25 -12.88
N ILE A 53 9.01 -3.26 -12.00
CA ILE A 53 8.14 -2.08 -12.19
C ILE A 53 8.80 -1.20 -13.26
N SER A 54 8.03 -0.73 -14.26
CA SER A 54 8.53 0.16 -15.31
C SER A 54 8.69 1.58 -14.79
N ASP A 55 9.58 2.38 -15.39
CA ASP A 55 9.83 3.77 -14.96
C ASP A 55 8.58 4.66 -15.05
N LEU A 56 7.65 4.34 -15.96
CA LEU A 56 6.40 5.07 -16.17
C LEU A 56 5.27 4.66 -15.20
N SER A 57 5.51 3.66 -14.35
CA SER A 57 4.51 3.16 -13.43
C SER A 57 4.27 4.14 -12.27
N ILE A 58 3.01 4.34 -11.93
CA ILE A 58 2.62 5.10 -10.73
C ILE A 58 3.07 4.43 -9.43
N TYR A 59 3.52 3.18 -9.48
CA TYR A 59 4.05 2.46 -8.31
C TYR A 59 5.47 2.90 -7.92
N ASN A 60 6.13 3.73 -8.73
CA ASN A 60 7.40 4.35 -8.36
C ASN A 60 7.22 5.60 -7.48
N LEU A 61 5.98 6.07 -7.28
CA LEU A 61 5.72 7.23 -6.45
C LEU A 61 6.00 6.87 -4.98
N PRO A 62 6.95 7.55 -4.30
CA PRO A 62 7.33 7.24 -2.91
C PRO A 62 6.31 7.79 -1.90
N SER A 63 5.18 8.33 -2.39
CA SER A 63 4.19 8.99 -1.57
C SER A 63 3.45 7.99 -0.69
N GLN A 64 3.37 8.32 0.60
CA GLN A 64 2.53 7.60 1.55
C GLN A 64 1.11 8.13 1.49
N TRP A 65 0.13 7.24 1.45
CA TRP A 65 -1.29 7.57 1.43
C TRP A 65 -1.97 6.99 2.66
N THR A 66 -3.08 7.57 3.04
CA THR A 66 -3.96 7.01 4.07
C THR A 66 -5.35 6.82 3.48
N ASP A 67 -5.91 5.62 3.64
CA ASP A 67 -7.24 5.28 3.15
C ASP A 67 -8.38 5.79 4.06
N GLN A 68 -9.64 5.57 3.64
CA GLN A 68 -10.82 5.92 4.43
C GLN A 68 -10.95 5.16 5.76
N ASN A 69 -10.25 4.03 5.91
CA ASN A 69 -10.25 3.23 7.13
C ASN A 69 -9.06 3.60 8.05
N ASN A 70 -8.32 4.66 7.73
CA ASN A 70 -7.15 5.11 8.47
C ASN A 70 -6.00 4.08 8.43
N THR A 71 -5.86 3.39 7.30
CA THR A 71 -4.75 2.48 7.00
C THR A 71 -3.78 3.17 6.05
N ASP A 72 -2.49 3.11 6.37
CA ASP A 72 -1.45 3.61 5.48
C ASP A 72 -1.24 2.63 4.32
N ILE A 73 -1.08 3.19 3.12
CA ILE A 73 -0.97 2.45 1.87
C ILE A 73 -0.02 3.18 0.93
N GLU A 74 0.76 2.41 0.17
CA GLU A 74 1.56 2.91 -0.94
C GLU A 74 0.90 2.52 -2.28
N MET A 75 1.18 3.27 -3.35
CA MET A 75 0.59 2.94 -4.67
C MET A 75 0.93 1.51 -5.11
N VAL A 76 2.13 1.01 -4.76
CA VAL A 76 2.57 -0.36 -5.06
C VAL A 76 1.71 -1.44 -4.41
N ASP A 77 1.00 -1.15 -3.32
CA ASP A 77 0.09 -2.11 -2.67
C ASP A 77 -1.15 -2.39 -3.51
N LEU A 78 -1.47 -1.50 -4.47
CA LEU A 78 -2.58 -1.67 -5.43
C LEU A 78 -2.16 -2.46 -6.68
N ARG A 79 -0.89 -2.87 -6.75
CA ARG A 79 -0.33 -3.59 -7.90
C ARG A 79 -1.06 -4.91 -8.19
N GLY A 80 -1.17 -5.23 -9.47
CA GLY A 80 -1.85 -6.45 -9.93
C GLY A 80 -3.35 -6.27 -10.14
N LYS A 81 -3.86 -5.04 -9.99
CA LYS A 81 -5.24 -4.66 -10.30
C LYS A 81 -5.26 -3.53 -11.31
N VAL A 82 -6.27 -3.51 -12.17
CA VAL A 82 -6.59 -2.34 -13.00
C VAL A 82 -7.12 -1.25 -12.09
N LEU A 83 -6.57 -0.05 -12.20
CA LEU A 83 -6.92 1.07 -11.31
C LEU A 83 -7.69 2.13 -12.11
N VAL A 84 -8.91 2.43 -11.67
CA VAL A 84 -9.74 3.51 -12.20
C VAL A 84 -9.69 4.65 -11.21
N MET A 85 -8.96 5.71 -11.54
CA MET A 85 -8.61 6.78 -10.62
C MET A 85 -9.27 8.09 -10.99
N VAL A 86 -9.73 8.84 -9.98
CA VAL A 86 -10.25 10.20 -10.13
C VAL A 86 -9.83 11.05 -8.93
N MET A 87 -9.60 12.34 -9.16
CA MET A 87 -9.36 13.29 -8.08
C MET A 87 -10.64 14.04 -7.71
N ILE A 88 -10.93 14.14 -6.41
CA ILE A 88 -12.14 14.77 -5.85
C ILE A 88 -11.80 15.60 -4.61
N TYR A 89 -12.78 16.31 -4.05
CA TYR A 89 -12.72 16.79 -2.67
C TYR A 89 -14.13 16.79 -2.10
N THR A 90 -14.30 16.39 -0.84
CA THR A 90 -15.64 16.03 -0.34
C THR A 90 -16.54 17.23 -0.01
N SER A 91 -16.00 18.45 0.07
CA SER A 91 -16.78 19.68 0.26
C SER A 91 -17.37 20.24 -1.04
N CYS A 92 -16.94 19.72 -2.19
CA CYS A 92 -17.37 20.12 -3.53
C CYS A 92 -18.86 19.85 -3.78
N LYS A 93 -19.63 20.91 -4.05
CA LYS A 93 -21.07 20.81 -4.33
C LYS A 93 -21.44 20.90 -5.81
N ALA A 94 -20.46 21.02 -6.69
CA ALA A 94 -20.66 21.26 -8.12
C ALA A 94 -20.31 20.03 -8.98
N ALA A 95 -19.03 19.87 -9.36
CA ALA A 95 -18.60 18.82 -10.29
C ALA A 95 -18.57 17.42 -9.67
N CYS A 96 -18.17 17.33 -8.39
CA CYS A 96 -17.84 16.07 -7.74
C CYS A 96 -19.05 15.11 -7.58
N PRO A 97 -20.28 15.56 -7.28
CA PRO A 97 -21.46 14.68 -7.34
C PRO A 97 -21.64 13.99 -8.69
N ARG A 98 -21.25 14.66 -9.79
CA ARG A 98 -21.32 14.11 -11.15
C ARG A 98 -20.21 13.09 -11.40
N LEU A 99 -18.97 13.40 -11.02
CA LEU A 99 -17.84 12.46 -11.09
C LEU A 99 -18.09 11.18 -10.29
N VAL A 100 -18.65 11.30 -9.09
CA VAL A 100 -18.99 10.14 -8.26
C VAL A 100 -20.06 9.28 -8.94
N ALA A 101 -21.07 9.91 -9.57
CA ALA A 101 -22.07 9.19 -10.34
C ALA A 101 -21.45 8.48 -11.56
N ASP A 102 -20.49 9.11 -12.25
CA ASP A 102 -19.80 8.53 -13.41
C ASP A 102 -18.95 7.31 -12.98
N MET A 103 -18.17 7.43 -11.90
CA MET A 103 -17.42 6.31 -11.33
C MET A 103 -18.31 5.12 -10.97
N ARG A 104 -19.45 5.38 -10.33
CA ARG A 104 -20.45 4.34 -10.01
C ARG A 104 -21.07 3.72 -11.26
N ASN A 105 -21.32 4.52 -12.29
CA ASN A 105 -21.84 4.01 -13.56
C ASN A 105 -20.83 3.07 -14.24
N ILE A 106 -19.55 3.43 -14.25
CA ILE A 106 -18.49 2.59 -14.79
C ILE A 106 -18.41 1.27 -14.01
N GLU A 107 -18.34 1.32 -12.67
CA GLU A 107 -18.30 0.12 -11.82
C GLU A 107 -19.51 -0.81 -12.04
N GLN A 108 -20.69 -0.23 -12.24
CA GLN A 108 -21.90 -1.01 -12.48
C GLN A 108 -21.88 -1.72 -13.84
N ARG A 109 -21.24 -1.12 -14.84
CA ARG A 109 -21.29 -1.57 -16.24
C ARG A 109 -20.14 -2.48 -16.66
N ILE A 110 -19.04 -2.54 -15.90
CA ILE A 110 -17.97 -3.51 -16.18
C ILE A 110 -18.47 -4.96 -15.95
N PRO A 111 -17.99 -5.95 -16.74
CA PRO A 111 -18.43 -7.33 -16.60
C PRO A 111 -18.18 -7.92 -15.20
N ALA A 112 -19.15 -8.67 -14.67
CA ALA A 112 -19.05 -9.28 -13.34
C ALA A 112 -17.77 -10.13 -13.16
N LYS A 113 -17.37 -10.87 -14.19
CA LYS A 113 -16.19 -11.75 -14.18
C LYS A 113 -14.86 -11.03 -13.95
N ILE A 114 -14.79 -9.71 -14.17
CA ILE A 114 -13.55 -8.94 -14.01
C ILE A 114 -13.57 -8.03 -12.78
N LYS A 115 -14.70 -7.92 -12.05
CA LYS A 115 -14.84 -6.93 -10.97
C LYS A 115 -13.76 -7.09 -9.89
N ASP A 116 -13.38 -8.32 -9.56
CA ASP A 116 -12.34 -8.60 -8.56
C ASP A 116 -10.95 -8.15 -9.00
N ASN A 117 -10.75 -7.88 -10.29
CA ASN A 117 -9.49 -7.42 -10.87
C ASN A 117 -9.39 -5.89 -10.99
N VAL A 118 -10.41 -5.15 -10.57
CA VAL A 118 -10.48 -3.69 -10.71
C VAL A 118 -10.62 -3.02 -9.35
N LYS A 119 -9.87 -1.93 -9.12
CA LYS A 119 -10.08 -1.01 -8.00
C LYS A 119 -10.46 0.37 -8.52
N PHE A 120 -11.39 1.01 -7.85
CA PHE A 120 -11.83 2.37 -8.10
C PHE A 120 -11.28 3.26 -6.99
N VAL A 121 -10.40 4.19 -7.34
CA VAL A 121 -9.62 5.00 -6.40
C VAL A 121 -10.01 6.47 -6.53
N LEU A 122 -10.48 7.05 -5.44
CA LEU A 122 -10.86 8.45 -5.34
C LEU A 122 -9.84 9.18 -4.46
N VAL A 123 -9.06 10.08 -5.05
CA VAL A 123 -7.96 10.77 -4.37
C VAL A 123 -8.38 12.20 -4.01
N SER A 124 -8.26 12.58 -2.75
CA SER A 124 -8.60 13.94 -2.32
C SER A 124 -7.58 14.97 -2.80
N ILE A 125 -8.06 16.11 -3.32
CA ILE A 125 -7.27 17.32 -3.59
C ILE A 125 -7.19 18.28 -2.40
N ASP A 126 -7.99 18.06 -1.35
CA ASP A 126 -8.01 18.88 -0.12
C ASP A 126 -7.75 18.00 1.12
N PRO A 127 -6.52 17.51 1.29
CA PRO A 127 -6.17 16.61 2.40
C PRO A 127 -6.29 17.24 3.79
N SER A 128 -6.42 18.58 3.87
CA SER A 128 -6.60 19.30 5.13
C SER A 128 -8.02 19.14 5.68
N VAL A 129 -9.01 19.08 4.79
CA VAL A 129 -10.42 18.89 5.11
C VAL A 129 -10.79 17.41 5.08
N ASP A 130 -10.31 16.69 4.07
CA ASP A 130 -10.67 15.31 3.77
C ASP A 130 -9.89 14.31 4.62
N THR A 131 -10.12 14.33 5.93
CA THR A 131 -9.61 13.32 6.87
C THR A 131 -10.14 11.91 6.54
N PRO A 132 -9.50 10.82 7.01
CA PRO A 132 -9.98 9.45 6.78
C PRO A 132 -11.45 9.25 7.17
N LYS A 133 -11.84 9.81 8.34
CA LYS A 133 -13.22 9.79 8.81
C LYS A 133 -14.20 10.49 7.85
N ARG A 134 -13.78 11.61 7.27
CA ARG A 134 -14.60 12.37 6.31
C ARG A 134 -14.73 11.61 4.99
N LEU A 135 -13.63 11.04 4.49
CA LEU A 135 -13.64 10.16 3.31
C LEU A 135 -14.54 8.94 3.51
N LYS A 136 -14.50 8.30 4.69
CA LYS A 136 -15.41 7.19 5.03
C LYS A 136 -16.86 7.61 5.01
N SER A 137 -17.17 8.76 5.61
CA SER A 137 -18.55 9.31 5.63
C SER A 137 -19.03 9.59 4.21
N PHE A 138 -18.18 10.21 3.38
CA PHE A 138 -18.47 10.48 1.98
C PHE A 138 -18.70 9.18 1.17
N ALA A 139 -17.92 8.13 1.41
CA ALA A 139 -18.12 6.83 0.77
C ALA A 139 -19.48 6.22 1.12
N ILE A 140 -19.89 6.26 2.40
CA ILE A 140 -21.19 5.77 2.87
C ILE A 140 -22.34 6.56 2.24
N GLU A 141 -22.27 7.90 2.28
CA GLU A 141 -23.27 8.79 1.69
C GLU A 141 -23.49 8.51 0.20
N ASN A 142 -22.43 8.11 -0.50
CA ASN A 142 -22.45 7.80 -1.93
C ASN A 142 -22.66 6.32 -2.26
N LYS A 143 -22.86 5.45 -1.25
CA LYS A 143 -23.07 3.99 -1.41
C LYS A 143 -21.89 3.27 -2.06
N MET A 144 -20.67 3.62 -1.63
CA MET A 144 -19.39 3.14 -2.18
C MET A 144 -18.56 2.46 -1.09
N GLU A 145 -19.16 1.48 -0.40
CA GLU A 145 -18.58 0.83 0.78
C GLU A 145 -17.92 -0.52 0.48
N GLY A 146 -18.14 -1.07 -0.72
CA GLY A 146 -17.55 -2.35 -1.13
C GLY A 146 -16.03 -2.27 -1.29
N ASP A 147 -15.37 -3.42 -1.24
CA ASP A 147 -13.91 -3.55 -1.27
C ASP A 147 -13.25 -2.97 -2.53
N GLN A 148 -14.01 -2.79 -3.62
CA GLN A 148 -13.51 -2.17 -4.85
C GLN A 148 -13.25 -0.67 -4.71
N TRP A 149 -13.84 -0.01 -3.71
CA TRP A 149 -13.75 1.44 -3.53
C TRP A 149 -12.65 1.81 -2.53
N VAL A 150 -11.68 2.60 -2.99
CA VAL A 150 -10.58 3.11 -2.18
C VAL A 150 -10.62 4.64 -2.23
N PHE A 151 -10.60 5.28 -1.07
CA PHE A 151 -10.55 6.74 -0.98
C PHE A 151 -9.26 7.12 -0.28
N LEU A 152 -8.44 7.93 -0.93
CA LEU A 152 -7.10 8.26 -0.47
C LEU A 152 -6.96 9.74 -0.15
N ARG A 153 -6.15 10.01 0.88
CA ARG A 153 -5.56 11.32 1.15
C ARG A 153 -4.06 11.17 1.36
N SER A 154 -3.34 12.27 1.22
CA SER A 154 -1.92 12.35 1.63
C SER A 154 -1.59 13.76 2.13
N THR A 155 -0.34 14.18 2.07
CA THR A 155 0.07 15.58 2.26
C THR A 155 -0.30 16.40 1.03
N GLU A 156 -0.33 17.74 1.16
CA GLU A 156 -0.57 18.60 0.00
C GLU A 156 0.52 18.45 -1.08
N GLU A 157 1.76 18.17 -0.68
CA GLU A 157 2.89 17.96 -1.60
C GLU A 157 2.67 16.71 -2.45
N ASN A 158 2.44 15.56 -1.81
CA ASN A 158 2.14 14.30 -2.49
C ASN A 158 0.88 14.42 -3.38
N THR A 159 -0.12 15.16 -2.91
CA THR A 159 -1.34 15.42 -3.67
C THR A 159 -1.06 16.23 -4.94
N ARG A 160 -0.20 17.25 -4.87
CA ARG A 160 0.24 18.04 -6.05
C ARG A 160 1.05 17.20 -7.03
N GLU A 161 2.00 16.40 -6.53
CA GLU A 161 2.81 15.49 -7.35
C GLU A 161 1.91 14.50 -8.09
N PHE A 162 1.00 13.86 -7.37
CA PHE A 162 0.06 12.90 -7.97
C PHE A 162 -0.87 13.54 -9.00
N ALA A 163 -1.35 14.75 -8.74
CA ALA A 163 -2.14 15.49 -9.72
C ALA A 163 -1.37 15.76 -11.01
N ALA A 164 -0.07 16.06 -10.93
CA ALA A 164 0.77 16.25 -12.10
C ALA A 164 0.91 14.95 -12.92
N VAL A 165 1.06 13.79 -12.26
CA VAL A 165 1.09 12.48 -12.91
C VAL A 165 -0.22 12.18 -13.65
N LEU A 166 -1.36 12.56 -13.07
CA LEU A 166 -2.67 12.38 -13.70
C LEU A 166 -3.02 13.47 -14.73
N ALA A 167 -2.14 14.45 -14.98
CA ALA A 167 -2.43 15.65 -15.75
C ALA A 167 -3.65 16.46 -15.24
N VAL A 168 -3.96 16.34 -13.94
CA VAL A 168 -5.02 17.10 -13.27
C VAL A 168 -4.47 18.44 -12.82
N ASN A 169 -4.93 19.50 -13.47
CA ASN A 169 -4.67 20.86 -13.00
C ASN A 169 -5.71 21.23 -11.96
N TYR A 170 -5.29 21.77 -10.82
CA TYR A 170 -6.21 22.31 -9.83
C TYR A 170 -5.67 23.57 -9.16
N LYS A 171 -6.59 24.46 -8.77
CA LYS A 171 -6.29 25.72 -8.11
C LYS A 171 -7.36 26.01 -7.06
N LYS A 172 -6.92 26.32 -5.84
CA LYS A 172 -7.81 26.84 -4.80
C LYS A 172 -8.32 28.22 -5.21
N ILE A 173 -9.64 28.39 -5.30
CA ILE A 173 -10.29 29.66 -5.72
C ILE A 173 -11.00 30.35 -4.56
N SER A 174 -11.36 29.61 -3.51
CA SER A 174 -11.90 30.12 -2.25
C SER A 174 -11.41 29.24 -1.09
N PRO A 175 -11.61 29.60 0.18
CA PRO A 175 -11.28 28.72 1.31
C PRO A 175 -11.86 27.31 1.21
N LEU A 176 -13.01 27.15 0.55
CA LEU A 176 -13.75 25.89 0.44
C LEU A 176 -13.80 25.30 -0.99
N ASP A 177 -13.41 26.08 -2.01
CA ASP A 177 -13.61 25.71 -3.42
C ASP A 177 -12.31 25.64 -4.20
N PHE A 178 -12.27 24.67 -5.12
CA PHE A 178 -11.20 24.47 -6.07
C PHE A 178 -11.75 24.46 -7.50
N SER A 179 -11.04 25.11 -8.42
CA SER A 179 -11.18 24.88 -9.85
C SER A 179 -10.25 23.75 -10.24
N HIS A 180 -10.73 22.67 -10.85
CA HIS A 180 -9.88 21.57 -11.28
C HIS A 180 -10.37 20.85 -12.53
N SER A 181 -9.45 20.14 -13.20
CA SER A 181 -9.74 19.23 -14.32
C SER A 181 -10.58 18.04 -13.84
N ASN A 182 -11.54 17.62 -14.67
CA ASN A 182 -12.37 16.45 -14.41
C ASN A 182 -11.86 15.29 -15.27
N ILE A 183 -10.97 14.47 -14.71
CA ILE A 183 -10.31 13.39 -15.45
C ILE A 183 -10.47 12.08 -14.69
N ILE A 184 -10.96 11.05 -15.38
CA ILE A 184 -10.93 9.65 -14.93
C ILE A 184 -9.80 8.95 -15.69
N SER A 185 -8.82 8.43 -14.96
CA SER A 185 -7.64 7.75 -15.49
C SER A 185 -7.74 6.25 -15.26
N VAL A 186 -7.44 5.46 -16.29
CA VAL A 186 -7.36 3.99 -16.21
C VAL A 186 -5.90 3.57 -16.29
N PHE A 187 -5.42 2.86 -15.28
CA PHE A 187 -4.08 2.26 -15.24
C PHE A 187 -4.18 0.75 -15.36
N ASN A 188 -3.24 0.14 -16.08
CA ASN A 188 -3.09 -1.31 -16.13
C ASN A 188 -2.55 -1.88 -14.80
N ALA A 189 -2.44 -3.20 -14.71
CA ALA A 189 -2.01 -3.88 -13.49
C ALA A 189 -0.56 -3.59 -13.08
N GLU A 190 0.26 -3.15 -14.03
CA GLU A 190 1.63 -2.67 -13.86
C GLU A 190 1.71 -1.20 -13.46
N GLY A 191 0.58 -0.48 -13.37
CA GLY A 191 0.52 0.91 -12.95
C GLY A 191 0.83 1.90 -14.08
N GLU A 192 0.77 1.48 -15.34
CA GLU A 192 0.97 2.34 -16.51
C GLU A 192 -0.37 2.88 -17.01
N LEU A 193 -0.38 4.14 -17.43
CA LEU A 193 -1.58 4.80 -17.92
C LEU A 193 -2.06 4.17 -19.24
N ALA A 194 -3.26 3.59 -19.23
CA ALA A 194 -3.86 2.94 -20.38
C ALA A 194 -4.88 3.84 -21.11
N TYR A 195 -5.59 4.70 -20.36
CA TYR A 195 -6.62 5.59 -20.92
C TYR A 195 -6.95 6.75 -19.98
N GLN A 196 -7.41 7.87 -20.54
CA GLN A 196 -7.99 8.97 -19.79
C GLN A 196 -9.28 9.47 -20.45
N GLN A 197 -10.28 9.72 -19.62
CA GLN A 197 -11.54 10.35 -20.00
C GLN A 197 -11.61 11.73 -19.34
N GLU A 198 -11.76 12.77 -20.14
CA GLU A 198 -11.98 14.14 -19.66
C GLU A 198 -13.46 14.52 -19.75
N GLY A 199 -13.95 15.23 -18.72
CA GLY A 199 -15.29 15.79 -18.67
C GLY A 199 -16.20 15.15 -17.62
N LEU A 200 -17.44 15.65 -17.56
CA LEU A 200 -18.49 15.23 -16.63
C LEU A 200 -19.68 14.67 -17.40
N GLY A 201 -20.21 13.52 -16.99
CA GLY A 201 -21.38 12.91 -17.62
C GLY A 201 -21.17 12.55 -19.10
N VAL A 202 -19.92 12.35 -19.50
CA VAL A 202 -19.56 11.94 -20.86
C VAL A 202 -19.82 10.44 -21.05
N ASN A 203 -19.94 9.99 -22.31
CA ASN A 203 -20.13 8.58 -22.59
C ASN A 203 -18.89 7.77 -22.13
N SER A 204 -19.10 6.83 -21.20
CA SER A 204 -18.04 6.00 -20.62
C SER A 204 -17.80 4.66 -21.34
N ASP A 205 -18.35 4.45 -22.54
CA ASP A 205 -18.21 3.20 -23.30
C ASP A 205 -16.74 2.83 -23.56
N GLU A 206 -15.93 3.79 -24.01
CA GLU A 206 -14.50 3.54 -24.27
C GLU A 206 -13.72 3.31 -22.98
N THR A 207 -14.05 4.03 -21.90
CA THR A 207 -13.47 3.80 -20.56
C THR A 207 -13.75 2.37 -20.09
N ILE A 208 -14.99 1.90 -20.21
CA ILE A 208 -15.41 0.54 -19.84
C ILE A 208 -14.71 -0.50 -20.71
N ASN A 209 -14.60 -0.25 -22.03
CA ASN A 209 -13.88 -1.11 -22.96
C ASN A 209 -12.41 -1.25 -22.55
N LYS A 210 -11.73 -0.13 -22.26
CA LYS A 210 -10.33 -0.15 -21.81
C LYS A 210 -10.13 -0.87 -20.49
N ILE A 211 -10.99 -0.62 -19.49
CA ILE A 211 -10.96 -1.36 -18.22
C ILE A 211 -11.12 -2.86 -18.48
N THR A 212 -12.05 -3.24 -19.37
CA THR A 212 -12.31 -4.65 -19.69
C THR A 212 -11.11 -5.31 -20.34
N VAL A 213 -10.54 -4.69 -21.37
CA VAL A 213 -9.37 -5.19 -22.08
C VAL A 213 -8.17 -5.36 -21.14
N GLU A 214 -7.90 -4.40 -20.25
CA GLU A 214 -6.80 -4.51 -19.31
C GLU A 214 -7.05 -5.58 -18.23
N ALA A 215 -8.28 -5.67 -17.72
CA ALA A 215 -8.61 -6.62 -16.65
C ALA A 215 -8.69 -8.08 -17.13
N GLU A 216 -9.02 -8.30 -18.42
CA GLU A 216 -9.01 -9.64 -19.01
C GLU A 216 -7.61 -10.23 -19.18
N LYS A 217 -6.55 -9.40 -19.22
CA LYS A 217 -5.15 -9.86 -19.24
C LYS A 217 -4.70 -10.51 -17.93
N LEU A 218 -5.49 -10.38 -16.86
CA LEU A 218 -5.20 -10.91 -15.53
C LEU A 218 -5.82 -12.29 -15.27
N ASN A 219 -6.59 -12.82 -16.23
CA ASN A 219 -7.29 -14.09 -16.13
C ASN A 219 -6.60 -15.19 -16.95
#